data_AF-A0A3C1S8C3-F1
#
_entry.id   AF-A0A3C1S8C3-F1
#
_cell.length_a   1.000
_cell.length_b   1.000
_cell.length_c   1.000
_cell.angle_alpha   90.00
_cell.angle_beta   90.00
_cell.angle_gamma   90.00
#
_symmetry.space_group_name_H-M   'P 1'
#
loop_
_entity.id
_entity.type
_entity.pdbx_description
1 polymer ?
#
loop_
_entity_poly.entity_id
_entity_poly.type
_entity_poly.pdbx_seq_one_letter_code
_entity_poly.pdbx_strand_id
1 'polypeptide(L)'
;MTTLQEKIQNAIDWRIKEISILKTAPLHSDFSEEQKQVLKRHSIPAMYSLWEGFIKDSFDIYIDYLNSLKLGIDEIHPKILTHAVDMKHLKTISTDFEKRIDFVYDFWQYLKSDIVLPKELPTESNIN
;
A
#
# COMPACT_ATOMS: atom_id res chain seq x y z
N MET A 1 18.31 2.73 15.05
CA MET A 1 17.59 2.46 13.79
C MET A 1 16.16 2.10 14.16
N THR A 2 15.16 2.76 13.56
CA THR A 2 13.75 2.50 13.86
C THR A 2 13.32 1.16 13.26
N THR A 3 12.76 0.27 14.07
CA THR A 3 12.35 -1.08 13.63
C THR A 3 11.10 -1.03 12.74
N LEU A 4 10.84 -2.11 11.98
CA LEU A 4 9.58 -2.27 11.23
C LEU A 4 8.36 -2.05 12.13
N GLN A 5 8.37 -2.66 13.32
CA GLN A 5 7.30 -2.55 14.30
C GLN A 5 7.11 -1.11 14.76
N GLU A 6 8.19 -0.39 15.07
CA GLU A 6 8.12 1.02 15.48
C GLU A 6 7.56 1.92 14.36
N LYS A 7 7.95 1.68 13.10
CA LYS A 7 7.43 2.45 11.97
C LYS A 7 5.92 2.24 11.79
N ILE A 8 5.46 0.99 11.87
CA ILE A 8 4.02 0.67 11.79
C ILE A 8 3.28 1.25 13.00
N GLN A 9 3.85 1.16 14.20
CA GLN A 9 3.23 1.73 15.39
C GLN A 9 3.08 3.25 15.28
N ASN A 10 4.11 3.96 14.80
CA ASN A 10 4.02 5.40 14.55
C ASN A 10 2.93 5.74 13.53
N ALA A 11 2.76 4.92 12.49
CA ALA A 11 1.67 5.08 11.54
C ALA A 11 0.32 4.92 12.23
N ILE A 12 0.14 3.90 13.07
CA ILE A 12 -1.09 3.68 13.86
C ILE A 12 -1.37 4.87 14.79
N ASP A 13 -0.37 5.31 15.56
CA ASP A 13 -0.52 6.39 16.55
C ASP A 13 -0.96 7.70 15.90
N TRP A 14 -0.42 8.00 14.71
CA TRP A 14 -0.86 9.15 13.92
C TRP A 14 -2.34 9.05 13.53
N ARG A 15 -2.82 7.89 13.06
CA ARG A 15 -4.24 7.71 12.69
C ARG A 15 -5.15 7.80 13.91
N ILE A 16 -4.75 7.23 15.04
CA ILE A 16 -5.51 7.34 16.30
C ILE A 16 -5.69 8.80 16.68
N LYS A 17 -4.64 9.61 16.57
CA LYS A 17 -4.70 11.05 16.83
C LYS A 17 -5.68 11.75 15.87
N GLU A 18 -5.59 11.50 14.57
CA GLU A 18 -6.49 12.09 13.57
C GLU A 18 -7.96 11.73 13.82
N ILE A 19 -8.24 10.43 14.03
CA ILE A 19 -9.60 9.94 14.30
C ILE A 19 -10.14 10.54 15.60
N SER A 20 -9.30 10.68 16.63
CA SER A 20 -9.69 11.32 17.88
C SER A 20 -10.12 12.77 17.65
N ILE A 21 -9.35 13.54 16.88
CA ILE A 21 -9.68 14.93 16.55
C ILE A 21 -11.00 15.00 15.76
N LEU A 22 -11.16 14.17 14.73
CA LEU A 22 -12.39 14.11 13.92
C LEU A 22 -13.62 13.79 14.78
N LYS A 23 -13.48 12.93 15.79
CA LYS A 23 -14.56 12.55 16.70
C LYS A 23 -14.90 13.66 17.70
N THR A 24 -13.91 14.40 18.20
CA THR A 24 -14.12 15.39 19.27
C THR A 24 -14.39 16.80 18.77
N ALA A 25 -13.84 17.20 17.62
CA ALA A 25 -14.04 18.54 17.06
C ALA A 25 -15.53 18.94 16.91
N PRO A 26 -16.43 18.03 16.49
CA PRO A 26 -17.87 18.30 16.44
C PRO A 26 -18.52 18.63 17.79
N LEU A 27 -17.94 18.15 18.89
CA LEU A 27 -18.49 18.31 20.25
C LEU A 27 -18.15 19.68 20.87
N HIS A 28 -17.13 20.36 20.36
CA HIS A 28 -16.62 21.62 20.90
C HIS A 28 -17.07 22.86 20.14
N SER A 29 -17.93 22.70 19.12
CA SER A 29 -18.36 23.78 18.24
C SER A 29 -19.87 23.78 18.08
N ASP A 30 -20.48 24.97 18.08
CA ASP A 30 -21.90 25.12 17.81
C ASP A 30 -22.16 25.09 16.30
N PHE A 31 -22.50 23.89 15.79
CA PHE A 31 -22.88 23.69 14.39
C PHE A 31 -24.39 23.81 14.19
N SER A 32 -24.79 24.47 13.10
CA SER A 32 -26.17 24.41 12.59
C SER A 32 -26.54 22.98 12.21
N GLU A 33 -27.85 22.69 12.12
CA GLU A 33 -28.28 21.36 11.71
C GLU A 33 -27.80 21.00 10.29
N GLU A 34 -27.79 21.98 9.38
CA GLU A 34 -27.24 21.80 8.04
C GLU A 34 -25.76 21.41 8.07
N GLN A 35 -24.94 22.12 8.86
CA GLN A 35 -23.52 21.81 9.03
C GLN A 35 -23.29 20.40 9.60
N LYS A 36 -24.11 19.98 10.58
CA LYS A 36 -24.05 18.61 11.13
C LYS A 36 -24.34 17.56 10.07
N GLN A 37 -25.32 17.80 9.19
CA GLN A 37 -25.65 16.87 8.11
C GLN A 37 -24.53 16.77 7.06
N VAL A 38 -23.90 17.90 6.73
CA VAL A 38 -22.70 17.91 5.87
C VAL A 38 -21.57 17.11 6.51
N LEU A 39 -21.23 17.39 7.77
CA LEU A 39 -20.16 16.69 8.49
C LEU A 39 -20.39 15.17 8.55
N LYS A 40 -21.63 14.73 8.81
CA LYS A 40 -21.98 13.29 8.79
C LYS A 40 -21.66 12.66 7.44
N ARG A 41 -22.07 13.27 6.33
CA ARG A 41 -21.82 12.72 4.98
C ARG A 41 -20.34 12.66 4.64
N HIS A 42 -19.55 13.65 5.03
CA HIS A 42 -18.11 13.71 4.73
C HIS A 42 -17.25 12.91 5.73
N SER A 43 -17.77 12.56 6.91
CA SER A 43 -17.04 11.73 7.87
C SER A 43 -16.76 10.32 7.37
N ILE A 44 -17.69 9.71 6.63
CA ILE A 44 -17.54 8.37 6.07
C ILE A 44 -16.36 8.29 5.08
N PRO A 45 -16.31 9.11 4.02
CA PRO A 45 -15.17 9.09 3.10
C PRO A 45 -13.87 9.50 3.80
N ALA A 46 -13.89 10.44 4.75
CA ALA A 46 -12.69 10.80 5.51
C ALA A 46 -12.12 9.60 6.30
N MET A 47 -12.99 8.83 6.96
CA MET A 47 -12.58 7.61 7.68
C MET A 47 -12.04 6.54 6.72
N TYR A 48 -12.66 6.38 5.55
CA TYR A 48 -12.17 5.47 4.51
C TYR A 48 -10.77 5.89 4.03
N SER A 49 -10.57 7.18 3.71
CA SER A 49 -9.27 7.70 3.27
C SER A 49 -8.18 7.51 4.34
N LEU A 50 -8.49 7.70 5.62
CA LEU A 50 -7.54 7.44 6.71
C LEU A 50 -7.14 5.96 6.80
N TRP A 51 -8.11 5.05 6.67
CA TRP A 51 -7.85 3.62 6.68
C TRP A 51 -7.06 3.17 5.45
N GLU A 52 -7.45 3.61 4.26
CA GLU A 52 -6.77 3.27 3.01
C GLU A 52 -5.33 3.80 2.99
N GLY A 53 -5.13 5.05 3.43
CA GLY A 53 -3.79 5.63 3.59
C GLY A 53 -2.94 4.86 4.61
N PHE A 54 -3.52 4.34 5.70
CA PHE A 54 -2.80 3.47 6.63
C PHE A 54 -2.35 2.15 5.98
N ILE A 55 -3.22 1.51 5.19
CA ILE A 55 -2.89 0.26 4.50
C ILE A 55 -1.76 0.48 3.50
N LYS A 56 -1.81 1.56 2.70
CA LYS A 56 -0.74 1.93 1.77
C LYS A 56 0.59 2.14 2.47
N ASP A 57 0.61 3.02 3.48
CA ASP A 57 1.84 3.34 4.21
C ASP A 57 2.45 2.11 4.88
N SER A 58 1.61 1.27 5.50
CA SER A 58 2.08 0.06 6.18
C SER A 58 2.61 -0.97 5.19
N PHE A 59 1.98 -1.10 4.03
CA PHE A 59 2.46 -1.95 2.95
C PHE A 59 3.82 -1.46 2.43
N ASP A 60 3.96 -0.17 2.17
CA ASP A 60 5.22 0.44 1.72
C ASP A 60 6.36 0.20 2.71
N ILE A 61 6.10 0.44 4.00
CA ILE A 61 7.07 0.19 5.09
C ILE A 61 7.47 -1.29 5.13
N TYR A 62 6.50 -2.19 4.95
CA TYR A 62 6.74 -3.63 4.97
C TYR A 62 7.56 -4.10 3.75
N ILE A 63 7.21 -3.62 2.56
CA ILE A 63 7.96 -3.92 1.33
C ILE A 63 9.39 -3.37 1.39
N ASP A 64 9.60 -2.16 1.94
CA ASP A 64 10.93 -1.62 2.18
C ASP A 64 11.77 -2.52 3.09
N TYR A 65 11.16 -3.02 4.16
CA TYR A 65 11.81 -3.96 5.05
C TYR A 65 12.18 -5.26 4.33
N LEU A 66 11.25 -5.87 3.60
CA LEU A 66 11.53 -7.11 2.84
C LEU A 66 12.63 -6.91 1.80
N ASN A 67 12.59 -5.82 1.04
CA ASN A 67 13.64 -5.49 0.06
C ASN A 67 15.01 -5.29 0.72
N SER A 68 15.05 -4.77 1.95
CA SER A 68 16.32 -4.61 2.69
C SER A 68 16.96 -5.95 3.10
N LEU A 69 16.16 -7.03 3.17
CA LEU A 69 16.62 -8.37 3.50
C LEU A 69 17.26 -9.10 2.31
N LYS A 70 17.10 -8.59 1.08
CA LYS A 70 17.64 -9.19 -0.15
C LYS A 70 17.25 -10.67 -0.31
N LEU A 71 15.95 -10.92 -0.25
CA LEU A 71 15.39 -12.28 -0.24
C LEU A 71 15.43 -12.91 -1.63
N GLY A 72 15.73 -14.21 -1.65
CA GLY A 72 15.50 -15.06 -2.82
C GLY A 72 14.03 -15.43 -3.00
N ILE A 73 13.71 -16.04 -4.14
CA ILE A 73 12.33 -16.40 -4.50
C ILE A 73 11.67 -17.39 -3.51
N ASP A 74 12.46 -18.30 -2.95
CA ASP A 74 11.98 -19.35 -2.05
C ASP A 74 11.70 -18.83 -0.62
N GLU A 75 12.10 -17.60 -0.33
CA GLU A 75 11.95 -16.97 1.00
C GLU A 75 10.74 -16.02 1.04
N ILE A 76 10.12 -15.74 -0.10
CA ILE A 76 9.00 -14.79 -0.21
C ILE A 76 7.69 -15.57 -0.26
N HIS A 77 6.72 -15.14 0.55
CA HIS A 77 5.39 -15.73 0.55
C HIS A 77 4.76 -15.66 -0.86
N PRO A 78 4.19 -16.76 -1.40
CA PRO A 78 3.73 -16.83 -2.79
C PRO A 78 2.81 -15.67 -3.22
N LYS A 79 1.88 -15.23 -2.37
CA LYS A 79 0.99 -14.09 -2.68
C LYS A 79 1.74 -12.78 -3.00
N ILE A 80 2.82 -12.48 -2.27
CA ILE A 80 3.62 -11.26 -2.47
C ILE A 80 4.44 -11.41 -3.75
N LEU A 81 5.02 -12.58 -3.95
CA LEU A 81 5.77 -12.91 -5.15
C LEU A 81 4.90 -12.83 -6.41
N THR A 82 3.68 -13.39 -6.37
CA THR A 82 2.72 -13.31 -7.47
C THR A 82 2.41 -11.85 -7.81
N HIS A 83 2.14 -11.01 -6.81
CA HIS A 83 1.92 -9.58 -7.05
C HIS A 83 3.13 -8.91 -7.75
N ALA A 84 4.35 -9.20 -7.30
CA ALA A 84 5.57 -8.66 -7.91
C ALA A 84 5.76 -9.11 -9.36
N VAL A 85 5.53 -10.38 -9.64
CA VAL A 85 5.60 -10.96 -10.99
C VAL A 85 4.50 -10.40 -11.90
N ASP A 86 3.27 -10.25 -11.39
CA ASP A 86 2.15 -9.67 -12.13
C ASP A 86 2.44 -8.24 -12.55
N MET A 87 2.95 -7.41 -11.62
CA MET A 87 3.28 -6.00 -11.88
C MET A 87 4.40 -5.84 -12.90
N LYS A 88 5.48 -6.61 -12.76
CA LYS A 88 6.71 -6.39 -13.54
C LYS A 88 6.72 -7.15 -14.87
N HIS A 89 6.19 -8.37 -14.87
CA HIS A 89 6.42 -9.35 -15.93
C HIS A 89 5.13 -9.74 -16.66
N LEU A 90 4.03 -10.07 -15.98
CA LEU A 90 2.85 -10.61 -16.69
C LEU A 90 2.06 -9.55 -17.44
N LYS A 91 1.97 -8.32 -16.92
CA LYS A 91 1.29 -7.21 -17.60
C LYS A 91 2.02 -6.71 -18.86
N THR A 92 3.28 -7.10 -19.06
CA THR A 92 4.16 -6.58 -20.12
C THR A 92 4.45 -7.60 -21.22
N ILE A 93 3.82 -8.78 -21.19
CA ILE A 93 4.05 -9.84 -22.18
C ILE A 93 3.58 -9.39 -23.57
N SER A 94 4.51 -9.40 -24.53
CA SER A 94 4.23 -9.08 -25.92
C SER A 94 3.63 -10.27 -26.68
N THR A 95 2.86 -10.00 -27.73
CA THR A 95 2.38 -11.00 -28.69
C THR A 95 3.47 -11.40 -29.69
N ASP A 96 4.49 -10.56 -29.87
CA ASP A 96 5.63 -10.82 -30.74
C ASP A 96 6.53 -11.95 -30.19
N PHE A 97 7.07 -12.81 -31.06
CA PHE A 97 7.87 -13.96 -30.62
C PHE A 97 9.26 -13.57 -30.13
N GLU A 98 9.96 -12.67 -30.81
CA GLU A 98 11.31 -12.24 -30.41
C GLU A 98 11.28 -11.54 -29.06
N LYS A 99 10.30 -10.64 -28.84
CA LYS A 99 10.11 -10.00 -27.53
C LYS A 99 9.77 -11.00 -26.41
N ARG A 100 9.17 -12.15 -26.73
CA ARG A 100 8.93 -13.21 -25.75
C ARG A 100 10.20 -13.98 -25.41
N ILE A 101 11.14 -14.12 -26.33
CA ILE A 101 12.46 -14.68 -26.03
C ILE A 101 13.17 -13.78 -25.02
N ASP A 102 13.20 -12.47 -25.27
CA ASP A 102 13.79 -11.48 -24.35
C ASP A 102 13.13 -11.56 -22.96
N PHE A 103 11.80 -11.61 -22.92
CA PHE A 103 11.05 -11.79 -21.68
C PHE A 103 11.47 -13.06 -20.92
N VAL A 104 11.64 -14.20 -21.59
CA VAL A 104 12.04 -15.46 -20.94
C VAL A 104 13.42 -15.32 -20.31
N TYR A 105 14.37 -14.69 -21.00
CA TYR A 105 15.71 -14.44 -20.43
C TYR A 105 15.64 -13.52 -19.22
N ASP A 106 14.93 -12.39 -19.32
CA ASP A 106 14.77 -11.42 -18.24
C ASP A 106 14.09 -12.04 -17.02
N PHE A 107 13.02 -12.81 -17.24
CA PHE A 107 12.31 -13.51 -16.19
C PHE A 107 13.20 -14.56 -15.52
N TRP A 108 13.93 -15.35 -16.30
CA TRP A 108 14.87 -16.34 -15.75
C TRP A 108 15.98 -15.72 -14.91
N GLN A 109 16.51 -14.57 -15.32
CA GLN A 109 17.48 -13.82 -14.50
C GLN A 109 16.84 -13.27 -13.23
N TYR A 110 15.62 -12.74 -13.33
CA TYR A 110 14.87 -12.27 -12.17
C TYR A 110 14.69 -13.37 -11.12
N LEU A 111 14.28 -14.59 -11.51
CA LEU A 111 14.12 -15.72 -10.59
C LEU A 111 15.41 -16.14 -9.86
N LYS A 112 16.58 -15.82 -10.42
CA LYS A 112 17.90 -16.18 -9.86
C LYS A 112 18.53 -15.09 -8.99
N SER A 113 17.95 -13.91 -8.96
CA SER A 113 18.48 -12.75 -8.25
C SER A 113 17.67 -12.46 -7.00
N ASP A 114 18.21 -11.59 -6.14
CA ASP A 114 17.46 -11.02 -5.03
C ASP A 114 16.22 -10.31 -5.57
N ILE A 115 15.06 -10.69 -5.06
CA ILE A 115 13.79 -10.22 -5.57
C ILE A 115 13.50 -8.82 -5.05
N VAL A 116 13.40 -7.86 -5.97
CA VAL A 116 12.93 -6.50 -5.66
C VAL A 116 11.41 -6.45 -5.80
N LEU A 117 10.74 -6.27 -4.67
CA LEU A 117 9.30 -6.16 -4.57
C LEU A 117 8.81 -4.73 -4.87
N PRO A 118 7.74 -4.57 -5.68
CA PRO A 118 7.17 -3.27 -5.96
C PRO A 118 6.39 -2.74 -4.75
N LYS A 119 6.44 -1.42 -4.56
CA LYS A 119 5.63 -0.72 -3.55
C LYS A 119 4.21 -0.43 -4.01
N GLU A 120 3.98 -0.44 -5.32
CA GLU A 120 2.69 -0.10 -5.88
C GLU A 120 1.62 -1.11 -5.42
N LEU A 121 0.68 -0.60 -4.63
CA LEU A 121 -0.54 -1.29 -4.25
C LEU A 121 -1.68 -0.67 -5.04
N PRO A 122 -2.27 -1.38 -6.03
CA PRO A 122 -3.43 -0.89 -6.76
C PRO A 122 -4.62 -0.84 -5.80
N THR A 123 -4.79 0.32 -5.17
CA THR A 123 -6.04 0.66 -4.51
C THR A 123 -6.92 1.27 -5.58
N GLU A 124 -8.06 0.65 -5.88
CA GLU A 124 -9.12 1.21 -6.72
C GLU A 124 -9.80 2.40 -6.01
N SER A 125 -9.01 3.34 -5.49
CA SER A 125 -9.46 4.47 -4.70
C SER A 125 -10.19 5.43 -5.63
N ASN A 126 -11.48 5.63 -5.36
CA ASN A 126 -12.33 6.58 -6.07
C ASN A 126 -12.24 8.00 -5.47
N ILE A 127 -11.33 8.23 -4.53
CA ILE A 127 -11.16 9.51 -3.84
C ILE A 127 -9.73 9.99 -4.11
N ASN A 128 -9.60 10.86 -5.12
CA ASN A 128 -8.36 11.60 -5.45
C ASN A 128 -8.20 12.82 -4.54
#